data_AF-R6ZZK4-F1
#
_entry.id   AF-R6ZZK4-F1
#
_cell.length_a   1.000
_cell.length_b   1.000
_cell.length_c   1.000
_cell.angle_alpha   90.00
_cell.angle_beta   90.00
_cell.angle_gamma   90.00
#
_symmetry.space_group_name_H-M   'P 1'
#
loop_
_entity.id
_entity.type
_entity.pdbx_description
1 polymer ?
#
loop_
_entity_poly.entity_id
_entity_poly.type
_entity_poly.pdbx_seq_one_letter_code
_entity_poly.pdbx_strand_id
1 'polypeptide(L)'
;MQVRKRIKSVAAALALLFSYATVAAVPATGATAAEQTLELQNTCSVEEYEVTNWWKAELSDYDASLTPVSYEWTDTDETVTDDDIENKNVDQSERRDPPQAAELGAANPDPGSFVITTYGYGHGVGMSQNGANYYASYAGMNYQQILEHYYPGTSLINTETAGSETITVAGASGSVLDLVSQVVYNEVGSTMNPEAMKAQAVAAYTYIKYYGNNGHDLRRKANPPANVISAVESVLGEALTYNGAYALTTFYASSGGSSASCSDVFAADIPYLRSVDSEYDAACDPYYGVRQSYSAEEMRKLLENALGIQLSEDPSNWISFTTGEGGYVSFVNIDGQVNIKGNRFRTMLGLRSPKMECVYGE
;
A
#
# COMPACT_ATOMS: atom_id res chain seq x y z
N MET A 1 0.88 -3.46 54.05
CA MET A 1 0.62 -4.91 54.16
C MET A 1 -0.88 -5.17 54.19
N GLN A 2 -1.48 -5.48 53.04
CA GLN A 2 -2.64 -6.37 52.90
C GLN A 2 -2.70 -6.83 51.44
N VAL A 3 -2.62 -8.15 51.26
CA VAL A 3 -2.61 -8.88 50.01
C VAL A 3 -4.02 -9.36 49.73
N ARG A 4 -4.58 -9.14 48.51
CA ARG A 4 -5.67 -9.98 47.98
C ARG A 4 -5.54 -10.23 46.47
N LYS A 5 -5.04 -11.44 46.20
CA LYS A 5 -5.23 -12.41 45.11
C LYS A 5 -5.93 -12.00 43.80
N ARG A 6 -5.23 -12.35 42.70
CA ARG A 6 -5.70 -12.55 41.32
C ARG A 6 -6.78 -13.63 41.22
N ILE A 7 -7.77 -13.41 40.35
CA ILE A 7 -8.66 -14.44 39.79
C ILE A 7 -8.46 -14.45 38.28
N LYS A 8 -8.32 -15.66 37.71
CA LYS A 8 -8.14 -15.95 36.27
C LYS A 8 -9.50 -16.23 35.61
N SER A 9 -9.51 -16.05 34.27
CA SER A 9 -10.42 -16.66 33.27
C SER A 9 -11.79 -15.96 33.15
N VAL A 10 -12.40 -15.75 31.98
CA VAL A 10 -12.64 -16.68 30.85
C VAL A 10 -12.85 -15.91 29.54
N ALA A 11 -12.33 -16.44 28.44
CA ALA A 11 -12.55 -15.99 27.07
C ALA A 11 -13.97 -16.32 26.59
N ALA A 12 -14.65 -15.37 25.93
CA ALA A 12 -15.91 -15.61 25.23
C ALA A 12 -15.64 -15.58 23.70
N ALA A 13 -15.59 -16.77 23.10
CA ALA A 13 -15.64 -16.94 21.65
C ALA A 13 -17.11 -16.99 21.22
N LEU A 14 -17.53 -16.07 20.34
CA LEU A 14 -18.85 -16.10 19.72
C LEU A 14 -18.74 -16.85 18.39
N ALA A 15 -19.25 -18.07 18.34
CA ALA A 15 -19.47 -18.83 17.12
C ALA A 15 -20.87 -18.51 16.58
N LEU A 16 -20.97 -18.10 15.32
CA LEU A 16 -22.24 -17.92 14.62
C LEU A 16 -22.34 -18.98 13.51
N LEU A 17 -23.29 -19.89 13.73
CA LEU A 17 -23.73 -20.96 12.85
C LEU A 17 -24.53 -20.40 11.67
N PHE A 18 -24.25 -20.91 10.47
CA PHE A 18 -25.26 -21.04 9.41
C PHE A 18 -25.18 -22.44 8.80
N SER A 19 -26.33 -23.13 8.82
CA SER A 19 -26.68 -24.38 8.13
C SER A 19 -27.86 -24.01 7.21
N TYR A 20 -28.17 -24.57 6.04
CA TYR A 20 -27.94 -25.85 5.38
C TYR A 20 -28.03 -25.61 3.84
N ALA A 21 -27.41 -26.46 3.03
CA ALA A 21 -28.09 -27.16 1.92
C ALA A 21 -27.19 -28.25 1.34
N THR A 22 -27.59 -29.50 1.57
CA THR A 22 -27.04 -30.72 0.97
C THR A 22 -27.56 -30.90 -0.46
N VAL A 23 -26.69 -31.27 -1.41
CA VAL A 23 -27.11 -31.96 -2.64
C VAL A 23 -26.36 -33.29 -2.73
N ALA A 24 -27.14 -34.31 -3.05
CA ALA A 24 -26.83 -35.73 -2.96
C ALA A 24 -25.78 -36.23 -3.97
N ALA A 25 -25.00 -37.21 -3.52
CA ALA A 25 -24.21 -38.10 -4.36
C ALA A 25 -25.07 -39.27 -4.88
N VAL A 26 -24.86 -39.68 -6.13
CA VAL A 26 -25.35 -40.93 -6.75
C VAL A 26 -24.20 -41.51 -7.61
N PRO A 27 -24.02 -42.85 -7.70
CA PRO A 27 -22.70 -43.47 -7.79
C PRO A 27 -22.21 -43.81 -9.22
N ALA A 28 -20.96 -44.27 -9.25
CA ALA A 28 -20.13 -44.58 -10.40
C ALA A 28 -20.45 -45.92 -11.11
N THR A 29 -20.21 -45.93 -12.42
CA THR A 29 -19.78 -47.06 -13.28
C THR A 29 -19.12 -46.41 -14.51
N GLY A 30 -17.95 -46.73 -15.06
CA GLY A 30 -16.90 -47.71 -14.85
C GLY A 30 -16.12 -47.78 -16.18
N ALA A 31 -14.80 -47.52 -16.21
CA ALA A 31 -13.88 -47.90 -17.30
C ALA A 31 -12.40 -47.60 -16.95
N THR A 32 -11.73 -48.64 -16.47
CA THR A 32 -10.31 -49.05 -16.60
C THR A 32 -9.20 -48.06 -17.04
N ALA A 33 -8.32 -47.79 -16.06
CA ALA A 33 -6.84 -47.92 -16.02
C ALA A 33 -5.95 -47.74 -17.27
N ALA A 34 -4.97 -46.83 -17.14
CA ALA A 34 -3.60 -47.03 -17.59
C ALA A 34 -2.64 -46.29 -16.62
N GLU A 35 -1.85 -47.05 -15.87
CA GLU A 35 -0.67 -46.56 -15.13
C GLU A 35 0.49 -46.34 -16.11
N GLN A 36 1.16 -45.19 -16.01
CA GLN A 36 2.52 -45.02 -16.52
C GLN A 36 3.42 -44.50 -15.40
N THR A 37 4.18 -45.42 -14.84
CA THR A 37 5.46 -45.18 -14.18
C THR A 37 6.48 -44.79 -15.25
N LEU A 38 7.21 -43.69 -15.04
CA LEU A 38 8.45 -43.44 -15.79
C LEU A 38 9.56 -43.00 -14.84
N GLU A 39 10.65 -43.75 -14.95
CA GLU A 39 11.82 -43.76 -14.08
C GLU A 39 12.69 -42.52 -14.25
N LEU A 40 13.31 -42.12 -13.13
CA LEU A 40 14.41 -41.14 -13.07
C LEU A 40 15.64 -41.70 -13.80
N GLN A 41 16.02 -41.08 -14.91
CA GLN A 41 17.35 -41.24 -15.48
C GLN A 41 18.18 -39.98 -15.23
N ASN A 42 19.08 -40.15 -14.25
CA ASN A 42 20.18 -39.27 -13.93
C ASN A 42 21.32 -39.55 -14.93
N THR A 43 21.59 -38.64 -15.85
CA THR A 43 22.87 -38.62 -16.59
C THR A 43 23.47 -37.24 -16.48
N CYS A 44 24.45 -37.17 -15.59
CA CYS A 44 25.38 -36.09 -15.35
C CYS A 44 26.31 -35.92 -16.56
N SER A 45 26.43 -34.69 -17.08
CA SER A 45 27.61 -34.23 -17.80
C SER A 45 28.21 -33.07 -17.01
N VAL A 46 29.42 -33.31 -16.52
CA VAL A 46 30.24 -32.41 -15.74
C VAL A 46 30.86 -31.38 -16.69
N GLU A 47 30.58 -30.09 -16.47
CA GLU A 47 31.49 -29.04 -16.86
C GLU A 47 32.09 -28.45 -15.59
N GLU A 48 33.38 -28.73 -15.41
CA GLU A 48 34.25 -28.13 -14.40
C GLU A 48 34.39 -26.63 -14.70
N TYR A 49 33.96 -25.79 -13.76
CA TYR A 49 34.33 -24.38 -13.74
C TYR A 49 35.21 -24.16 -12.51
N GLU A 50 36.44 -23.71 -12.75
CA GLU A 50 37.35 -23.31 -11.67
C GLU A 50 36.75 -22.13 -10.91
N VAL A 51 36.39 -22.37 -9.64
CA VAL A 51 36.04 -21.31 -8.70
C VAL A 51 37.33 -20.60 -8.32
N THR A 52 37.60 -19.48 -8.98
CA THR A 52 38.59 -18.52 -8.49
C THR A 52 38.05 -17.89 -7.21
N ASN A 53 38.86 -18.00 -6.14
CA ASN A 53 38.55 -17.60 -4.78
C ASN A 53 37.95 -16.19 -4.67
N TRP A 54 36.72 -16.09 -4.15
CA TRP A 54 36.17 -14.85 -3.62
C TRP A 54 36.37 -14.85 -2.11
N TRP A 55 36.98 -13.78 -1.62
CA TRP A 55 37.56 -13.63 -0.29
C TRP A 55 36.54 -13.85 0.84
N LYS A 56 36.91 -14.71 1.80
CA LYS A 56 36.35 -14.72 3.16
C LYS A 56 37.19 -13.78 4.00
N ALA A 57 36.60 -12.72 4.55
CA ALA A 57 37.24 -11.96 5.62
C ALA A 57 37.29 -12.84 6.87
N GLU A 58 38.45 -12.93 7.52
CA GLU A 58 38.60 -13.59 8.82
C GLU A 58 38.48 -12.56 9.95
N LEU A 59 37.90 -12.98 11.07
CA LEU A 59 37.64 -12.16 12.26
C LEU A 59 38.89 -11.54 12.92
N SER A 60 40.09 -11.82 12.40
CA SER A 60 41.36 -11.19 12.81
C SER A 60 41.61 -9.82 12.19
N ASP A 61 40.78 -9.38 11.24
CA ASP A 61 40.95 -8.10 10.53
C ASP A 61 40.40 -6.87 11.30
N TYR A 62 39.83 -7.08 12.49
CA TYR A 62 39.38 -5.99 13.37
C TYR A 62 40.45 -5.67 14.42
N ASP A 63 41.09 -4.51 14.28
CA ASP A 63 41.93 -3.91 15.32
C ASP A 63 41.08 -3.59 16.56
N ALA A 64 41.55 -4.04 17.74
CA ALA A 64 40.88 -3.90 19.03
C ALA A 64 40.97 -2.47 19.63
N SER A 65 41.13 -1.44 18.80
CA SER A 65 41.29 -0.05 19.23
C SER A 65 39.99 0.78 19.22
N LEU A 66 38.83 0.15 19.05
CA LEU A 66 37.54 0.83 19.15
C LEU A 66 37.07 0.92 20.61
N THR A 67 37.27 2.09 21.22
CA THR A 67 36.63 2.45 22.49
C THR A 67 35.15 2.78 22.28
N PRO A 68 34.23 2.32 23.16
CA PRO A 68 32.83 2.68 23.08
C PRO A 68 32.65 4.20 23.27
N VAL A 69 31.99 4.86 22.33
CA VAL A 69 31.56 6.25 22.50
C VAL A 69 30.26 6.24 23.29
N SER A 70 30.30 6.71 24.54
CA SER A 70 29.11 7.01 25.33
C SER A 70 28.69 8.46 25.10
N TYR A 71 27.43 8.69 24.79
CA TYR A 71 26.86 10.04 24.72
C TYR A 71 26.31 10.45 26.10
N GLU A 72 26.84 11.54 26.65
CA GLU A 72 26.19 12.27 27.75
C GLU A 72 25.28 13.35 27.17
N TRP A 73 24.04 13.41 27.65
CA TRP A 73 23.12 14.50 27.35
C TRP A 73 23.50 15.71 28.20
N THR A 74 23.61 16.88 27.58
CA THR A 74 23.68 18.16 28.31
C THR A 74 22.38 18.92 28.08
N ASP A 75 21.68 19.22 29.17
CA ASP A 75 20.58 20.18 29.17
C ASP A 75 21.18 21.57 28.92
N THR A 76 20.93 22.14 27.74
CA THR A 76 21.11 23.57 27.51
C THR A 76 19.82 24.14 26.95
N ASP A 77 19.21 24.98 27.77
CA ASP A 77 18.03 25.78 27.52
C ASP A 77 18.49 26.97 26.66
N GLU A 78 18.54 26.80 25.34
CA GLU A 78 18.77 27.90 24.39
C GLU A 78 17.68 27.88 23.31
N THR A 79 17.00 29.03 23.19
CA THR A 79 15.98 29.30 22.19
C THR A 79 16.59 29.30 20.79
N VAL A 80 16.27 28.27 20.00
CA VAL A 80 16.65 28.17 18.60
C VAL A 80 15.82 29.17 17.78
N THR A 81 16.50 30.12 17.14
CA THR A 81 15.95 30.93 16.04
C THR A 81 16.16 30.21 14.71
N ASP A 82 15.25 30.40 13.76
CA ASP A 82 15.07 29.68 12.47
C ASP A 82 16.27 29.61 11.50
N ASP A 83 17.47 30.05 11.87
CA ASP A 83 18.61 30.17 10.95
C ASP A 83 19.72 29.09 11.09
N ASP A 84 19.61 28.12 12.02
CA ASP A 84 20.69 27.16 12.31
C ASP A 84 20.46 25.71 11.81
N ILE A 85 19.64 25.49 10.78
CA ILE A 85 19.68 24.21 10.04
C ILE A 85 20.81 24.30 9.00
N GLU A 86 22.03 24.06 9.46
CA GLU A 86 23.20 23.97 8.59
C GLU A 86 23.08 22.72 7.71
N ASN A 87 22.90 23.01 6.42
CA ASN A 87 22.77 22.12 5.29
C ASN A 87 24.00 21.18 5.22
N LYS A 88 23.88 19.94 5.73
CA LYS A 88 24.82 18.88 5.35
C LYS A 88 24.68 18.71 3.84
N ASN A 89 25.68 19.22 3.10
CA ASN A 89 25.79 19.15 1.65
C ASN A 89 25.55 17.73 1.13
N VAL A 90 24.29 17.40 0.86
CA VAL A 90 23.92 16.39 -0.12
C VAL A 90 24.15 17.06 -1.46
N ASP A 91 25.00 16.47 -2.28
CA ASP A 91 25.29 16.91 -3.64
C ASP A 91 23.97 17.15 -4.40
N GLN A 92 23.60 18.44 -4.56
CA GLN A 92 22.35 18.84 -5.21
C GLN A 92 22.42 18.74 -6.74
N SER A 93 23.56 18.32 -7.31
CA SER A 93 23.79 18.34 -8.76
C SER A 93 23.05 17.25 -9.55
N GLU A 94 22.38 16.30 -8.88
CA GLU A 94 21.59 15.25 -9.52
C GLU A 94 20.06 15.43 -9.42
N ARG A 95 19.56 16.51 -8.78
CA ARG A 95 18.11 16.76 -8.69
C ARG A 95 17.56 17.14 -10.06
N ARG A 96 16.78 16.23 -10.65
CA ARG A 96 16.04 16.50 -11.89
C ARG A 96 14.79 17.29 -11.56
N ASP A 97 14.49 18.34 -12.34
CA ASP A 97 13.20 19.00 -12.24
C ASP A 97 12.08 18.00 -12.52
N PRO A 98 10.98 18.04 -11.75
CA PRO A 98 9.83 17.20 -12.03
C PRO A 98 9.24 17.57 -13.40
N PRO A 99 8.67 16.60 -14.13
CA PRO A 99 7.84 16.94 -15.27
C PRO A 99 6.69 17.85 -14.83
N GLN A 100 6.21 18.70 -15.75
CA GLN A 100 4.97 19.44 -15.51
C GLN A 100 3.78 18.56 -15.89
N ALA A 101 2.73 18.56 -15.07
CA ALA A 101 1.49 17.85 -15.39
C ALA A 101 0.91 18.35 -16.72
N ALA A 102 0.57 17.40 -17.60
CA ALA A 102 -0.09 17.73 -18.86
C ALA A 102 -1.51 18.24 -18.59
N GLU A 103 -1.89 19.35 -19.23
CA GLU A 103 -3.28 19.80 -19.19
C GLU A 103 -4.16 18.85 -20.00
N LEU A 104 -5.10 18.20 -19.33
CA LEU A 104 -6.10 17.36 -19.98
C LEU A 104 -7.23 18.26 -20.48
N GLY A 105 -7.48 18.26 -21.80
CA GLY A 105 -8.65 18.95 -22.35
C GLY A 105 -9.96 18.39 -21.78
N ALA A 106 -11.08 19.11 -21.87
CA ALA A 106 -12.36 18.62 -21.38
C ALA A 106 -12.78 17.28 -22.03
N ALA A 107 -13.52 16.44 -21.30
CA ALA A 107 -14.17 15.27 -21.88
C ALA A 107 -15.29 15.70 -22.84
N ASN A 108 -15.38 15.06 -24.00
CA ASN A 108 -16.43 15.31 -25.00
C ASN A 108 -17.12 13.98 -25.34
N PRO A 109 -18.14 13.57 -24.55
CA PRO A 109 -18.88 12.34 -24.80
C PRO A 109 -19.73 12.41 -26.08
N ASP A 110 -19.91 11.26 -26.74
CA ASP A 110 -20.94 11.12 -27.78
C ASP A 110 -22.35 11.26 -27.16
N PRO A 111 -23.35 11.76 -27.92
CA PRO A 111 -24.73 11.84 -27.44
C PRO A 111 -25.24 10.49 -26.91
N GLY A 112 -25.86 10.49 -25.74
CA GLY A 112 -26.34 9.28 -25.08
C GLY A 112 -25.27 8.46 -24.36
N SER A 113 -24.07 9.01 -24.14
CA SER A 113 -22.95 8.30 -23.50
C SER A 113 -22.36 9.07 -22.32
N PHE A 114 -21.84 8.31 -21.35
CA PHE A 114 -21.06 8.80 -20.22
C PHE A 114 -19.58 8.64 -20.52
N VAL A 115 -18.78 9.67 -20.24
CA VAL A 115 -17.32 9.57 -20.13
C VAL A 115 -16.94 9.81 -18.67
N ILE A 116 -16.25 8.83 -18.09
CA ILE A 116 -15.69 8.93 -16.75
C ILE A 116 -14.17 9.06 -16.87
N THR A 117 -13.63 10.15 -16.32
CA THR A 117 -12.18 10.40 -16.25
C THR A 117 -11.70 10.08 -14.84
N THR A 118 -10.67 9.26 -14.69
CA THR A 118 -10.05 8.96 -13.38
C THR A 118 -8.62 9.47 -13.30
N TYR A 119 -8.19 9.83 -12.10
CA TYR A 119 -6.85 10.34 -11.80
C TYR A 119 -6.18 9.49 -10.71
N GLY A 120 -4.97 9.02 -10.96
CA GLY A 120 -4.30 8.09 -10.06
C GLY A 120 -4.77 6.64 -10.23
N TYR A 121 -4.13 5.74 -9.48
CA TYR A 121 -4.47 4.34 -9.43
C TYR A 121 -4.44 3.82 -7.99
N GLY A 122 -5.61 3.36 -7.53
CA GLY A 122 -5.78 2.79 -6.20
C GLY A 122 -6.89 3.48 -5.45
N HIS A 123 -6.99 3.20 -4.15
CA HIS A 123 -8.04 3.75 -3.31
C HIS A 123 -7.74 5.18 -2.83
N GLY A 124 -6.47 5.61 -2.79
CA GLY A 124 -6.08 6.98 -2.49
C GLY A 124 -5.76 7.29 -1.03
N VAL A 125 -5.89 6.36 -0.08
CA VAL A 125 -5.75 6.63 1.37
C VAL A 125 -4.36 6.23 1.86
N GLY A 126 -3.68 7.12 2.59
CA GLY A 126 -2.33 6.91 3.11
C GLY A 126 -1.24 7.16 2.07
N MET A 127 -0.21 6.32 2.00
CA MET A 127 0.97 6.58 1.18
C MET A 127 0.80 6.21 -0.30
N SER A 128 1.06 7.18 -1.18
CA SER A 128 1.26 6.90 -2.62
C SER A 128 2.65 6.29 -2.84
N GLN A 129 2.72 5.13 -3.47
CA GLN A 129 3.97 4.43 -3.78
C GLN A 129 4.81 5.19 -4.81
N ASN A 130 4.16 5.63 -5.90
CA ASN A 130 4.80 6.48 -6.89
C ASN A 130 5.17 7.84 -6.30
N GLY A 131 4.28 8.44 -5.51
CA GLY A 131 4.54 9.71 -4.83
C GLY A 131 5.72 9.65 -3.88
N ALA A 132 5.83 8.59 -3.07
CA ALA A 132 7.00 8.34 -2.23
C ALA A 132 8.30 8.25 -3.04
N ASN A 133 8.26 7.54 -4.18
CA ASN A 133 9.40 7.46 -5.09
C ASN A 133 9.77 8.82 -5.69
N TYR A 134 8.78 9.65 -6.04
CA TYR A 134 9.02 10.98 -6.59
C TYR A 134 9.51 11.98 -5.55
N TYR A 135 8.96 11.99 -4.33
CA TYR A 135 9.48 12.80 -3.24
C TYR A 135 10.94 12.43 -2.92
N ALA A 136 11.28 11.15 -2.89
CA ALA A 136 12.66 10.71 -2.74
C ALA A 136 13.56 11.16 -3.90
N SER A 137 13.05 11.11 -5.14
CA SER A 137 13.86 11.36 -6.35
C SER A 137 14.00 12.83 -6.73
N TYR A 138 12.99 13.65 -6.50
CA TYR A 138 12.92 15.05 -6.94
C TYR A 138 13.04 16.03 -5.78
N ALA A 139 12.36 15.77 -4.66
CA ALA A 139 12.47 16.60 -3.46
C ALA A 139 13.68 16.22 -2.57
N GLY A 140 14.25 15.02 -2.78
CA GLY A 140 15.35 14.50 -1.97
C GLY A 140 14.93 14.13 -0.55
N MET A 141 13.64 13.83 -0.34
CA MET A 141 13.13 13.43 0.97
C MET A 141 13.67 12.05 1.37
N ASN A 142 14.07 11.92 2.63
CA ASN A 142 14.37 10.62 3.20
C ASN A 142 13.08 9.87 3.58
N TYR A 143 13.20 8.58 3.91
CA TYR A 143 12.06 7.75 4.23
C TYR A 143 11.24 8.24 5.43
N GLN A 144 11.87 8.85 6.43
CA GLN A 144 11.20 9.37 7.63
C GLN A 144 10.30 10.55 7.27
N GLN A 145 10.82 11.48 6.46
CA GLN A 145 10.06 12.62 5.94
C GLN A 145 8.89 12.17 5.05
N ILE A 146 9.10 11.14 4.22
CA ILE A 146 8.03 10.55 3.40
C ILE A 146 6.92 9.97 4.29
N LEU A 147 7.28 9.22 5.33
CA LEU A 147 6.32 8.64 6.26
C LEU A 147 5.57 9.72 7.05
N GLU A 148 6.27 10.74 7.55
CA GLU A 148 5.65 11.87 8.25
C GLU A 148 4.66 12.63 7.37
N HIS A 149 5.00 12.83 6.09
CA HIS A 149 4.13 13.46 5.11
C HIS A 149 2.83 12.68 4.89
N TYR A 150 2.92 11.37 4.66
CA TYR A 150 1.73 10.56 4.34
C TYR A 150 0.94 10.07 5.57
N TYR A 151 1.56 10.08 6.75
CA TYR A 151 0.95 9.65 8.02
C TYR A 151 1.17 10.70 9.12
N PRO A 152 0.66 11.93 8.94
CA PRO A 152 0.96 13.04 9.83
C PRO A 152 0.48 12.77 11.26
N GLY A 153 1.29 13.18 12.24
CA GLY A 153 1.01 13.00 13.67
C GLY A 153 1.28 11.58 14.19
N THR A 154 1.82 10.68 13.37
CA THR A 154 2.35 9.39 13.85
C THR A 154 3.77 9.55 14.41
N SER A 155 4.21 8.60 15.22
CA SER A 155 5.57 8.54 15.76
C SER A 155 6.28 7.30 15.26
N LEU A 156 7.47 7.48 14.68
CA LEU A 156 8.37 6.40 14.29
C LEU A 156 9.05 5.82 15.53
N ILE A 157 8.99 4.51 15.69
CA ILE A 157 9.65 3.76 16.77
C ILE A 157 10.41 2.57 16.19
N ASN A 158 11.39 2.04 16.93
CA ASN A 158 11.91 0.69 16.69
C ASN A 158 11.28 -0.28 17.70
N THR A 159 10.81 -1.44 17.24
CA THR A 159 10.20 -2.45 18.12
C THR A 159 11.21 -3.25 18.92
N GLU A 160 12.48 -3.27 18.49
CA GLU A 160 13.58 -4.10 19.03
C GLU A 160 13.32 -5.61 18.97
N THR A 161 12.16 -6.05 18.45
CA THR A 161 11.75 -7.47 18.40
C THR A 161 11.92 -8.10 17.03
N ALA A 162 12.08 -7.29 15.98
CA ALA A 162 12.02 -7.75 14.59
C ALA A 162 13.04 -8.84 14.23
N GLY A 163 14.20 -8.84 14.87
CA GLY A 163 15.24 -9.87 14.65
C GLY A 163 14.90 -11.26 15.21
N SER A 164 13.90 -11.38 16.08
CA SER A 164 13.52 -12.65 16.72
C SER A 164 12.04 -13.01 16.58
N GLU A 165 11.19 -12.07 16.16
CA GLU A 165 9.77 -12.33 16.00
C GLU A 165 9.44 -13.02 14.67
N THR A 166 8.32 -13.71 14.67
CA THR A 166 7.71 -14.31 13.48
C THR A 166 6.45 -13.52 13.12
N ILE A 167 6.29 -13.25 11.84
CA ILE A 167 5.08 -12.65 11.26
C ILE A 167 4.45 -13.59 10.24
N THR A 168 3.18 -13.38 9.92
CA THR A 168 2.46 -14.13 8.89
C THR A 168 2.01 -13.20 7.78
N VAL A 169 2.29 -13.57 6.53
CA VAL A 169 1.87 -12.81 5.34
C VAL A 169 1.35 -13.77 4.29
N ALA A 170 0.12 -13.53 3.81
CA ALA A 170 -0.57 -14.42 2.85
C ALA A 170 -0.54 -15.91 3.28
N GLY A 171 -0.77 -16.17 4.57
CA GLY A 171 -0.83 -17.52 5.15
C GLY A 171 0.51 -18.22 5.41
N ALA A 172 1.64 -17.60 5.05
CA ALA A 172 2.97 -18.12 5.34
C ALA A 172 3.61 -17.37 6.52
N SER A 173 4.21 -18.11 7.46
CA SER A 173 4.94 -17.54 8.59
C SER A 173 6.45 -17.60 8.37
N GLY A 174 7.16 -16.55 8.80
CA GLY A 174 8.60 -16.40 8.57
C GLY A 174 9.19 -15.23 9.35
N SER A 175 10.49 -14.99 9.16
CA SER A 175 11.17 -13.85 9.76
C SER A 175 10.65 -12.53 9.18
N VAL A 176 10.76 -11.46 9.97
CA VAL A 176 10.37 -10.12 9.53
C VAL A 176 11.12 -9.72 8.27
N LEU A 177 12.45 -9.89 8.26
CA LEU A 177 13.29 -9.51 7.13
C LEU A 177 12.87 -10.20 5.83
N ASP A 178 12.64 -11.52 5.87
CA ASP A 178 12.27 -12.28 4.67
C ASP A 178 10.89 -11.87 4.13
N LEU A 179 9.87 -11.88 4.99
CA LEU A 179 8.50 -11.62 4.55
C LEU A 179 8.27 -10.16 4.18
N VAL A 180 8.85 -9.19 4.91
CA VAL A 180 8.74 -7.77 4.53
C VAL A 180 9.49 -7.50 3.23
N SER A 181 10.66 -8.10 3.00
CA SER A 181 11.38 -7.96 1.71
C SER A 181 10.57 -8.48 0.52
N GLN A 182 9.87 -9.61 0.68
CA GLN A 182 8.98 -10.14 -0.35
C GLN A 182 7.75 -9.25 -0.59
N VAL A 183 7.22 -8.59 0.45
CA VAL A 183 6.14 -7.60 0.31
C VAL A 183 6.66 -6.38 -0.44
N VAL A 184 7.76 -5.76 0.00
CA VAL A 184 8.33 -4.57 -0.66
C VAL A 184 8.63 -4.86 -2.13
N TYR A 185 9.22 -6.02 -2.45
CA TYR A 185 9.48 -6.39 -3.84
C TYR A 185 8.21 -6.60 -4.68
N ASN A 186 7.13 -7.08 -4.06
CA ASN A 186 5.84 -7.18 -4.73
C ASN A 186 5.23 -5.80 -4.99
N GLU A 187 5.28 -4.92 -3.99
CA GLU A 187 4.57 -3.65 -3.95
C GLU A 187 5.23 -2.56 -4.80
N VAL A 188 6.54 -2.37 -4.64
CA VAL A 188 7.28 -1.26 -5.26
C VAL A 188 8.39 -1.71 -6.21
N GLY A 189 8.56 -3.02 -6.38
CA GLY A 189 9.62 -3.58 -7.23
C GLY A 189 11.01 -3.33 -6.64
N SER A 190 12.01 -3.22 -7.53
CA SER A 190 13.42 -3.06 -7.14
C SER A 190 14.10 -1.86 -7.79
N THR A 191 13.34 -1.03 -8.51
CA THR A 191 13.85 0.12 -9.28
C THR A 191 13.47 1.46 -8.68
N MET A 192 12.57 1.47 -7.68
CA MET A 192 12.26 2.68 -6.94
C MET A 192 13.46 3.13 -6.10
N ASN A 193 13.47 4.42 -5.75
CA ASN A 193 14.47 5.03 -4.89
C ASN A 193 14.58 4.26 -3.55
N PRO A 194 15.80 4.01 -3.03
CA PRO A 194 16.00 3.34 -1.74
C PRO A 194 15.19 3.92 -0.59
N GLU A 195 15.02 5.24 -0.52
CA GLU A 195 14.23 5.90 0.53
C GLU A 195 12.73 5.57 0.42
N ALA A 196 12.21 5.41 -0.80
CA ALA A 196 10.84 4.94 -1.01
C ALA A 196 10.67 3.46 -0.66
N MET A 197 11.67 2.62 -0.96
CA MET A 197 11.66 1.21 -0.53
C MET A 197 11.69 1.07 1.00
N LYS A 198 12.47 1.91 1.70
CA LYS A 198 12.48 1.99 3.17
C LYS A 198 11.13 2.44 3.73
N ALA A 199 10.53 3.49 3.18
CA ALA A 199 9.20 3.95 3.60
C ALA A 199 8.14 2.85 3.39
N GLN A 200 8.19 2.14 2.26
CA GLN A 200 7.32 0.99 2.01
C GLN A 200 7.55 -0.15 3.02
N ALA A 201 8.79 -0.42 3.41
CA ALA A 201 9.12 -1.44 4.40
C ALA A 201 8.51 -1.12 5.78
N VAL A 202 8.69 0.11 6.25
CA VAL A 202 8.12 0.58 7.53
C VAL A 202 6.59 0.57 7.49
N ALA A 203 5.98 1.06 6.40
CA ALA A 203 4.53 1.04 6.25
C ALA A 203 3.96 -0.39 6.21
N ALA A 204 4.61 -1.31 5.47
CA ALA A 204 4.19 -2.71 5.41
C ALA A 204 4.34 -3.43 6.76
N TYR A 205 5.48 -3.25 7.44
CA TYR A 205 5.69 -3.85 8.75
C TYR A 205 4.71 -3.29 9.79
N THR A 206 4.50 -1.97 9.81
CA THR A 206 3.50 -1.34 10.70
C THR A 206 2.11 -1.92 10.47
N TYR A 207 1.69 -2.10 9.21
CA TYR A 207 0.40 -2.69 8.85
C TYR A 207 0.27 -4.11 9.40
N ILE A 208 1.32 -4.93 9.26
CA ILE A 208 1.38 -6.28 9.80
C ILE A 208 1.26 -6.27 11.33
N LYS A 209 1.94 -5.33 12.02
CA LYS A 209 1.84 -5.15 13.48
C LYS A 209 0.44 -4.69 13.92
N TYR A 210 -0.19 -3.79 13.17
CA TYR A 210 -1.56 -3.33 13.41
C TYR A 210 -2.55 -4.49 13.47
N TYR A 211 -2.41 -5.47 12.56
CA TYR A 211 -3.23 -6.69 12.53
C TYR A 211 -2.66 -7.84 13.36
N GLY A 212 -1.84 -7.56 14.37
CA GLY A 212 -1.35 -8.57 15.31
C GLY A 212 -0.38 -9.57 14.67
N ASN A 213 0.62 -9.06 13.95
CA ASN A 213 1.62 -9.82 13.21
C ASN A 213 1.04 -10.60 11.99
N ASN A 214 -0.01 -10.06 11.34
CA ASN A 214 -0.69 -10.72 10.22
C ASN A 214 -1.01 -9.78 9.04
N GLY A 215 -0.21 -9.86 7.96
CA GLY A 215 -0.46 -9.23 6.67
C GLY A 215 -1.34 -10.10 5.77
N HIS A 216 -2.60 -10.26 6.13
CA HIS A 216 -3.54 -11.20 5.49
C HIS A 216 -3.96 -10.80 4.07
N ASP A 217 -3.95 -9.51 3.77
CA ASP A 217 -4.31 -8.91 2.48
C ASP A 217 -3.09 -8.46 1.65
N LEU A 218 -1.89 -8.51 2.24
CA LEU A 218 -0.64 -8.24 1.57
C LEU A 218 -0.21 -9.42 0.70
N ARG A 219 0.45 -9.11 -0.42
CA ARG A 219 0.99 -10.10 -1.35
C ARG A 219 2.50 -10.14 -1.27
N ARG A 220 3.06 -11.29 -1.64
CA ARG A 220 4.49 -11.55 -1.63
C ARG A 220 4.99 -11.88 -3.02
N LYS A 221 6.19 -11.41 -3.33
CA LYS A 221 6.94 -11.80 -4.53
C LYS A 221 8.23 -12.46 -4.09
N ALA A 222 8.42 -13.72 -4.49
CA ALA A 222 9.59 -14.50 -4.11
C ALA A 222 10.88 -13.91 -4.70
N ASN A 223 12.01 -14.24 -4.07
CA ASN A 223 13.36 -13.88 -4.50
C ASN A 223 13.58 -12.36 -4.65
N PRO A 224 13.36 -11.57 -3.57
CA PRO A 224 13.69 -10.15 -3.59
C PRO A 224 15.19 -9.96 -3.89
N PRO A 225 15.57 -9.01 -4.77
CA PRO A 225 16.96 -8.73 -5.05
C PRO A 225 17.66 -8.06 -3.85
N ALA A 226 18.99 -8.12 -3.82
CA ALA A 226 19.80 -7.67 -2.70
C ALA A 226 19.53 -6.20 -2.29
N ASN A 227 19.29 -5.30 -3.26
CA ASN A 227 19.01 -3.90 -2.96
C ASN A 227 17.69 -3.70 -2.20
N VAL A 228 16.67 -4.54 -2.46
CA VAL A 228 15.42 -4.52 -1.70
C VAL A 228 15.65 -5.05 -0.29
N ILE A 229 16.37 -6.18 -0.17
CA ILE A 229 16.69 -6.78 1.14
C ILE A 229 17.47 -5.79 2.00
N SER A 230 18.52 -5.16 1.46
CA SER A 230 19.31 -4.17 2.19
C SER A 230 18.50 -2.93 2.60
N ALA A 231 17.55 -2.48 1.77
CA ALA A 231 16.66 -1.38 2.14
C ALA A 231 15.78 -1.78 3.34
N VAL A 232 15.18 -2.97 3.33
CA VAL A 232 14.37 -3.48 4.45
C VAL A 232 15.21 -3.71 5.70
N GLU A 233 16.39 -4.29 5.56
CA GLU A 233 17.32 -4.55 6.66
C GLU A 233 17.72 -3.26 7.38
N SER A 234 17.94 -2.17 6.62
CA SER A 234 18.35 -0.88 7.19
C SER A 234 17.29 -0.19 8.07
N VAL A 235 16.03 -0.61 7.98
CA VAL A 235 14.90 -0.10 8.79
C VAL A 235 14.19 -1.24 9.53
N LEU A 236 14.91 -2.34 9.78
CA LEU A 236 14.32 -3.54 10.37
C LEU A 236 13.74 -3.24 11.76
N GLY A 237 12.44 -3.48 11.92
CA GLY A 237 11.72 -3.25 13.17
C GLY A 237 11.22 -1.83 13.37
N GLU A 238 11.48 -0.92 12.43
CA GLU A 238 10.87 0.41 12.49
C GLU A 238 9.39 0.37 12.14
N ALA A 239 8.55 1.01 12.96
CA ALA A 239 7.10 1.05 12.79
C ALA A 239 6.50 2.41 13.20
N LEU A 240 5.35 2.76 12.63
CA LEU A 240 4.60 3.95 13.01
C LEU A 240 3.58 3.65 14.10
N THR A 241 3.46 4.55 15.06
CA THR A 241 2.45 4.49 16.11
C THR A 241 1.64 5.78 16.20
N TYR A 242 0.39 5.68 16.64
CA TYR A 242 -0.45 6.82 16.98
C TYR A 242 -1.09 6.56 18.33
N ASN A 243 -0.94 7.48 19.28
CA ASN A 243 -1.40 7.33 20.66
C ASN A 243 -0.94 6.01 21.32
N GLY A 244 0.30 5.60 21.06
CA GLY A 244 0.92 4.41 21.65
C GLY A 244 0.46 3.06 21.07
N ALA A 245 -0.41 3.06 20.07
CA ALA A 245 -0.78 1.87 19.31
C ALA A 245 -0.18 1.92 17.90
N TYR A 246 0.10 0.77 17.27
CA TYR A 246 0.50 0.74 15.87
C TYR A 246 -0.52 1.46 15.00
N ALA A 247 -0.05 2.26 14.05
CA ALA A 247 -0.89 3.03 13.14
C ALA A 247 -1.39 2.13 12.00
N LEU A 248 -2.58 2.39 11.47
CA LEU A 248 -3.04 1.77 10.22
C LEU A 248 -2.35 2.47 9.05
N THR A 249 -1.41 1.80 8.39
CA THR A 249 -0.59 2.36 7.31
C THR A 249 -1.01 1.82 5.94
N THR A 250 -2.17 2.27 5.44
CA THR A 250 -2.62 1.90 4.08
C THR A 250 -1.77 2.60 3.02
N PHE A 251 -1.55 1.93 1.89
CA PHE A 251 -0.80 2.49 0.76
C PHE A 251 -1.40 2.02 -0.57
N TYR A 252 -1.09 2.74 -1.65
CA TYR A 252 -1.66 2.51 -2.97
C TYR A 252 -0.70 2.98 -4.08
N ALA A 253 -1.00 2.64 -5.34
CA ALA A 253 -0.04 2.81 -6.44
C ALA A 253 0.28 4.27 -6.77
N SER A 254 -0.74 5.10 -7.06
CA SER A 254 -0.56 6.51 -7.39
C SER A 254 -1.77 7.35 -7.03
N SER A 255 -1.52 8.61 -6.67
CA SER A 255 -2.55 9.58 -6.32
C SER A 255 -3.01 10.38 -7.54
N GLY A 256 -4.12 11.10 -7.41
CA GLY A 256 -4.51 12.09 -8.42
C GLY A 256 -3.97 13.49 -8.09
N GLY A 257 -2.78 13.60 -7.50
CA GLY A 257 -2.15 14.87 -7.09
C GLY A 257 -2.25 15.19 -5.59
N SER A 258 -3.09 14.46 -4.86
CA SER A 258 -3.20 14.47 -3.39
C SER A 258 -3.74 13.11 -2.96
N SER A 259 -3.50 12.71 -1.71
CA SER A 259 -4.19 11.56 -1.10
C SER A 259 -5.62 11.93 -0.69
N ALA A 260 -6.42 10.92 -0.36
CA ALA A 260 -7.77 11.04 0.18
C ALA A 260 -7.78 10.93 1.70
N SER A 261 -8.70 11.63 2.34
CA SER A 261 -9.03 11.34 3.74
C SER A 261 -9.73 9.98 3.87
N CYS A 262 -9.42 9.24 4.93
CA CYS A 262 -9.93 7.88 5.14
C CYS A 262 -11.46 7.82 5.12
N SER A 263 -12.12 8.83 5.70
CA SER A 263 -13.58 8.94 5.75
C SER A 263 -14.24 9.12 4.40
N ASP A 264 -13.53 9.63 3.39
CA ASP A 264 -14.07 9.84 2.06
C ASP A 264 -14.17 8.52 1.31
N VAL A 265 -13.13 7.68 1.41
CA VAL A 265 -12.99 6.43 0.67
C VAL A 265 -13.54 5.22 1.43
N PHE A 266 -13.30 5.19 2.75
CA PHE A 266 -13.70 4.13 3.68
C PHE A 266 -14.74 4.63 4.68
N ALA A 267 -15.12 3.79 5.64
CA ALA A 267 -16.11 4.13 6.67
C ALA A 267 -15.49 4.75 7.92
N ALA A 268 -14.20 4.52 8.17
CA ALA A 268 -13.51 5.02 9.35
C ALA A 268 -13.01 6.46 9.13
N ASP A 269 -13.04 7.27 10.19
CA ASP A 269 -12.33 8.54 10.25
C ASP A 269 -11.09 8.36 11.13
N ILE A 270 -9.91 8.49 10.54
CA ILE A 270 -8.63 8.17 11.17
C ILE A 270 -7.77 9.44 11.11
N PRO A 271 -7.37 10.05 12.25
CA PRO A 271 -6.77 11.38 12.30
C PRO A 271 -5.48 11.56 11.49
N TYR A 272 -4.71 10.49 11.31
CA TYR A 272 -3.44 10.49 10.57
C TYR A 272 -3.57 9.92 9.15
N LEU A 273 -4.78 9.57 8.70
CA LEU A 273 -5.06 9.18 7.31
C LEU A 273 -5.94 10.27 6.68
N ARG A 274 -5.34 11.43 6.47
CA ARG A 274 -5.96 12.63 5.88
C ARG A 274 -5.41 12.88 4.48
N SER A 275 -6.12 13.73 3.74
CA SER A 275 -5.63 14.25 2.47
C SER A 275 -4.35 15.06 2.70
N VAL A 276 -3.30 14.70 1.98
CA VAL A 276 -2.03 15.43 1.87
C VAL A 276 -1.65 15.56 0.41
N ASP A 277 -0.87 16.57 0.08
CA ASP A 277 -0.43 16.79 -1.30
C ASP A 277 0.48 15.66 -1.80
N SER A 278 0.52 15.49 -3.12
CA SER A 278 1.26 14.42 -3.81
C SER A 278 1.47 14.88 -5.25
N GLU A 279 1.98 16.11 -5.39
CA GLU A 279 1.96 16.89 -6.63
C GLU A 279 2.69 16.21 -7.79
N TYR A 280 3.72 15.43 -7.48
CA TYR A 280 4.48 14.70 -8.50
C TYR A 280 3.69 13.57 -9.16
N ASP A 281 2.69 12.99 -8.48
CA ASP A 281 1.84 11.95 -9.09
C ASP A 281 1.03 12.51 -10.25
N ALA A 282 0.49 13.72 -10.12
CA ALA A 282 -0.24 14.37 -11.20
C ALA A 282 0.64 14.62 -12.44
N ALA A 283 1.94 14.83 -12.23
CA ALA A 283 2.90 15.07 -13.29
C ALA A 283 3.41 13.80 -13.97
N CYS A 284 3.59 12.73 -13.20
CA CYS A 284 4.36 11.57 -13.63
C CYS A 284 3.54 10.30 -13.82
N ASP A 285 2.32 10.22 -13.26
CA ASP A 285 1.53 8.99 -13.28
C ASP A 285 0.99 8.69 -14.68
N PRO A 286 1.34 7.54 -15.30
CA PRO A 286 0.77 7.14 -16.59
C PRO A 286 -0.75 6.91 -16.55
N TYR A 287 -1.36 6.79 -15.36
CA TYR A 287 -2.80 6.62 -15.19
C TYR A 287 -3.55 7.93 -14.89
N TYR A 288 -2.87 9.07 -14.95
CA TYR A 288 -3.51 10.36 -14.76
C TYR A 288 -4.40 10.72 -15.97
N GLY A 289 -5.71 10.91 -15.74
CA GLY A 289 -6.65 11.31 -16.79
C GLY A 289 -7.16 10.18 -17.68
N VAL A 290 -7.10 8.92 -17.23
CA VAL A 290 -7.63 7.78 -17.98
C VAL A 290 -9.15 7.92 -18.15
N ARG A 291 -9.64 7.81 -19.39
CA ARG A 291 -11.06 7.90 -19.73
C ARG A 291 -11.66 6.53 -20.04
N GLN A 292 -12.85 6.29 -19.54
CA GLN A 292 -13.69 5.15 -19.90
C GLN A 292 -15.07 5.65 -20.32
N SER A 293 -15.57 5.13 -21.45
CA SER A 293 -16.87 5.51 -22.01
C SER A 293 -17.88 4.39 -21.85
N TYR A 294 -19.14 4.77 -21.61
CA TYR A 294 -20.26 3.85 -21.48
C TYR A 294 -21.48 4.46 -22.17
N SER A 295 -22.19 3.70 -23.00
CA SER A 295 -23.52 4.11 -23.45
C SER A 295 -24.49 4.18 -22.25
N ALA A 296 -25.56 4.95 -22.37
CA ALA A 296 -26.62 4.97 -21.35
C ALA A 296 -27.21 3.58 -21.10
N GLU A 297 -27.35 2.74 -22.13
CA GLU A 297 -27.85 1.38 -21.96
C GLU A 297 -26.89 0.50 -21.13
N GLU A 298 -25.58 0.58 -21.39
CA GLU A 298 -24.56 -0.14 -20.61
C GLU A 298 -24.50 0.35 -19.17
N MET A 299 -24.50 1.67 -18.97
CA MET A 299 -24.49 2.28 -17.64
C MET A 299 -25.71 1.84 -16.84
N ARG A 300 -26.90 1.86 -17.45
CA ARG A 300 -28.13 1.36 -16.84
C ARG A 300 -27.97 -0.08 -16.37
N LYS A 301 -27.54 -0.99 -17.25
CA LYS A 301 -27.35 -2.40 -16.91
C LYS A 301 -26.37 -2.58 -15.75
N LEU A 302 -25.25 -1.85 -15.74
CA LEU A 302 -24.26 -1.94 -14.67
C LEU A 302 -24.85 -1.50 -13.32
N LEU A 303 -25.55 -0.36 -13.30
CA LEU A 303 -26.09 0.21 -12.06
C LEU A 303 -27.29 -0.58 -11.54
N GLU A 304 -28.26 -0.90 -12.39
CA GLU A 304 -29.47 -1.64 -11.98
C GLU A 304 -29.12 -3.03 -11.47
N ASN A 305 -28.23 -3.76 -12.17
CA ASN A 305 -27.81 -5.10 -11.73
C ASN A 305 -27.02 -5.07 -10.42
N ALA A 306 -26.12 -4.09 -10.24
CA ALA A 306 -25.26 -4.03 -9.06
C ALA A 306 -25.98 -3.47 -7.82
N LEU A 307 -27.03 -2.68 -8.00
CA LEU A 307 -27.72 -1.96 -6.92
C LEU A 307 -29.15 -2.46 -6.69
N GLY A 308 -29.73 -3.23 -7.60
CA GLY A 308 -31.11 -3.72 -7.50
C GLY A 308 -32.15 -2.60 -7.59
N ILE A 309 -31.88 -1.58 -8.39
CA ILE A 309 -32.74 -0.41 -8.60
C ILE A 309 -33.26 -0.37 -10.04
N GLN A 310 -34.21 0.51 -10.31
CA GLN A 310 -34.67 0.86 -11.66
C GLN A 310 -34.37 2.35 -11.88
N LEU A 311 -33.52 2.70 -12.84
CA LEU A 311 -33.19 4.10 -13.11
C LEU A 311 -34.34 4.78 -13.88
N SER A 312 -34.46 6.10 -13.70
CA SER A 312 -35.35 6.96 -14.48
C SER A 312 -35.02 6.95 -15.98
N GLU A 313 -35.90 7.53 -16.79
CA GLU A 313 -35.73 7.60 -18.25
C GLU A 313 -34.66 8.61 -18.69
N ASP A 314 -34.26 9.54 -17.81
CA ASP A 314 -33.34 10.64 -18.13
C ASP A 314 -31.93 10.35 -17.58
N PRO A 315 -30.96 9.95 -18.44
CA PRO A 315 -29.63 9.57 -17.99
C PRO A 315 -28.82 10.72 -17.39
N SER A 316 -29.16 11.97 -17.71
CA SER A 316 -28.47 13.14 -17.18
C SER A 316 -28.58 13.25 -15.65
N ASN A 317 -29.60 12.63 -15.04
CA ASN A 317 -29.83 12.64 -13.60
C ASN A 317 -29.24 11.43 -12.86
N TRP A 318 -28.71 10.43 -13.57
CA TRP A 318 -28.38 9.15 -12.95
C TRP A 318 -27.18 9.20 -12.02
N ILE A 319 -26.21 10.10 -12.24
CA ILE A 319 -24.95 10.09 -11.51
C ILE A 319 -24.66 11.49 -11.00
N SER A 320 -24.56 11.63 -9.67
CA SER A 320 -24.12 12.86 -9.02
C SER A 320 -23.05 12.56 -7.98
N PHE A 321 -21.94 13.29 -8.01
CA PHE A 321 -20.80 13.09 -7.12
C PHE A 321 -20.81 14.08 -5.97
N THR A 322 -20.48 13.59 -4.77
CA THR A 322 -20.06 14.41 -3.64
C THR A 322 -18.56 14.21 -3.43
N THR A 323 -17.79 15.27 -3.61
CA THR A 323 -16.32 15.21 -3.50
C THR A 323 -15.88 15.53 -2.08
N GLY A 324 -14.95 14.73 -1.56
CA GLY A 324 -14.29 14.94 -0.27
C GLY A 324 -12.97 15.67 -0.39
N GLU A 325 -12.14 15.56 0.65
CA GLU A 325 -10.81 16.16 0.67
C GLU A 325 -9.89 15.48 -0.36
N GLY A 326 -8.97 16.26 -0.95
CA GLY A 326 -8.06 15.78 -1.99
C GLY A 326 -8.72 15.51 -3.34
N GLY A 327 -10.01 15.83 -3.51
CA GLY A 327 -10.73 15.69 -4.78
C GLY A 327 -11.27 14.28 -5.06
N TYR A 328 -11.28 13.39 -4.07
CA TYR A 328 -11.84 12.04 -4.23
C TYR A 328 -13.36 12.06 -4.09
N VAL A 329 -14.07 11.33 -4.93
CA VAL A 329 -15.53 11.18 -4.82
C VAL A 329 -15.83 10.35 -3.57
N SER A 330 -16.35 11.01 -2.54
CA SER A 330 -16.71 10.40 -1.27
C SER A 330 -18.00 9.57 -1.42
N PHE A 331 -18.98 10.14 -2.12
CA PHE A 331 -20.26 9.49 -2.39
C PHE A 331 -20.73 9.74 -3.83
N VAL A 332 -21.44 8.75 -4.35
CA VAL A 332 -22.17 8.81 -5.61
C VAL A 332 -23.64 8.60 -5.31
N ASN A 333 -24.44 9.63 -5.56
CA ASN A 333 -25.88 9.53 -5.60
C ASN A 333 -26.28 8.98 -6.98
N ILE A 334 -27.02 7.88 -6.97
CA ILE A 334 -27.50 7.20 -8.15
C ILE A 334 -29.00 7.49 -8.31
N ASP A 335 -29.32 8.34 -9.29
CA ASP A 335 -30.68 8.70 -9.72
C ASP A 335 -31.59 9.21 -8.59
N GLY A 336 -31.03 9.83 -7.55
CA GLY A 336 -31.78 10.27 -6.36
C GLY A 336 -32.24 9.14 -5.43
N GLN A 337 -31.96 7.88 -5.76
CA GLN A 337 -32.52 6.70 -5.07
C GLN A 337 -31.57 6.10 -4.05
N VAL A 338 -30.30 5.94 -4.42
CA VAL A 338 -29.30 5.25 -3.60
C VAL A 338 -28.03 6.09 -3.52
N ASN A 339 -27.43 6.13 -2.35
CA ASN A 339 -26.13 6.76 -2.15
C ASN A 339 -25.08 5.70 -1.81
N ILE A 340 -24.01 5.61 -2.62
CA ILE A 340 -22.92 4.64 -2.40
C ILE A 340 -21.58 5.35 -2.28
N LYS A 341 -20.59 4.71 -1.64
CA LYS A 341 -19.22 5.23 -1.63
C LYS A 341 -18.62 5.29 -3.04
N GLY A 342 -17.87 6.33 -3.35
CA GLY A 342 -17.17 6.44 -4.64
C GLY A 342 -16.21 5.30 -4.91
N ASN A 343 -15.55 4.75 -3.86
CA ASN A 343 -14.70 3.58 -4.03
C ASN A 343 -15.48 2.31 -4.42
N ARG A 344 -16.74 2.15 -3.96
CA ARG A 344 -17.62 1.06 -4.42
C ARG A 344 -18.01 1.27 -5.88
N PHE A 345 -18.37 2.49 -6.26
CA PHE A 345 -18.69 2.84 -7.65
C PHE A 345 -17.51 2.55 -8.58
N ARG A 346 -16.30 2.95 -8.20
CA ARG A 346 -15.05 2.61 -8.89
C ARG A 346 -14.91 1.11 -9.13
N THR A 347 -15.05 0.28 -8.09
CA THR A 347 -14.93 -1.17 -8.22
C THR A 347 -16.01 -1.78 -9.12
N MET A 348 -17.25 -1.27 -9.04
CA MET A 348 -18.36 -1.74 -9.88
C MET A 348 -18.09 -1.53 -11.37
N LEU A 349 -17.52 -0.39 -11.74
CA LEU A 349 -17.28 0.00 -13.13
C LEU A 349 -15.88 -0.38 -13.65
N GLY A 350 -15.02 -0.92 -12.77
CA GLY A 350 -13.64 -1.27 -13.12
C GLY A 350 -12.74 -0.04 -13.36
N LEU A 351 -13.02 1.06 -12.64
CA LEU A 351 -12.28 2.32 -12.76
C LEU A 351 -10.95 2.28 -11.98
N ARG A 352 -10.00 3.14 -12.35
CA ARG A 352 -8.65 3.15 -11.72
C ARG A 352 -8.65 3.69 -10.31
N SER A 353 -9.40 4.76 -10.03
CA SER A 353 -9.45 5.38 -8.70
C SER A 353 -10.83 6.01 -8.42
N PRO A 354 -11.13 6.36 -7.14
CA PRO A 354 -12.30 7.14 -6.79
C PRO A 354 -12.12 8.66 -7.04
N LYS A 355 -10.94 9.12 -7.47
CA LYS A 355 -10.73 10.50 -7.88
C LYS A 355 -11.12 10.60 -9.35
N MET A 356 -12.35 11.06 -9.59
CA MET A 356 -12.98 10.93 -10.89
C MET A 356 -13.99 12.05 -11.18
N GLU A 357 -14.18 12.27 -12.47
CA GLU A 357 -15.18 13.16 -13.05
C GLU A 357 -16.07 12.37 -14.00
N CYS A 358 -17.34 12.77 -14.14
CA CYS A 358 -18.29 12.14 -15.05
C CYS A 358 -18.98 13.22 -15.88
N VAL A 359 -19.00 13.03 -17.20
CA VAL A 359 -19.70 13.90 -18.15
C VAL A 359 -20.64 13.04 -18.98
N TYR A 360 -21.89 13.47 -19.12
CA TYR A 360 -22.89 12.86 -19.99
C TYR A 360 -23.06 13.71 -21.27
N GLY A 361 -23.12 13.05 -22.43
CA GLY A 361 -23.42 13.70 -23.70
C GLY A 361 -24.92 13.77 -23.91
N GLU A 362 -25.48 14.98 -23.87
CA GLU A 362 -26.91 15.23 -24.13
C GLU A 362 -27.32 14.96 -25.58
#